data_AF-A0A6A8LTT8-F1
#
_entry.id   AF-A0A6A8LTT8-F1
#
_cell.length_a   1.000
_cell.length_b   1.000
_cell.length_c   1.000
_cell.angle_alpha   90.00
_cell.angle_beta   90.00
_cell.angle_gamma   90.00
#
_symmetry.space_group_name_H-M   'P 1'
#
loop_
_entity.id
_entity.type
_entity.pdbx_description
1 polymer ?
#
loop_
_entity_poly.entity_id
_entity_poly.type
_entity_poly.pdbx_seq_one_letter_code
_entity_poly.pdbx_strand_id
1 'polypeptide(L)'
;ICERTDRVMNSRLEFNNDNRKLRITESVCRGAVETAEKLDAPLIVVATQGGKSARAVRKYFPDATILALTTNEKTAHQLVLSKGVV
;
A
#
# COMPACT_ATOMS: atom_id res chain seq x y z
N ILE A 1 -4.47 21.11 -5.02
CA ILE A 1 -3.60 21.08 -3.82
C ILE A 1 -3.07 19.67 -3.57
N CYS A 2 -3.94 18.69 -3.29
CA CYS A 2 -3.53 17.31 -3.00
C CYS A 2 -2.58 16.71 -4.05
N GLU A 3 -2.89 16.83 -5.33
CA GLU A 3 -2.04 16.31 -6.43
C GLU A 3 -0.60 16.83 -6.37
N ARG A 4 -0.40 18.13 -6.12
CA ARG A 4 0.93 18.74 -6.09
C ARG A 4 1.71 18.30 -4.86
N THR A 5 1.05 18.17 -3.71
CA THR A 5 1.65 17.68 -2.46
C THR A 5 1.96 16.19 -2.53
N ASP A 6 1.12 15.41 -3.21
CA ASP A 6 1.26 13.98 -3.29
C ASP A 6 2.45 13.55 -4.13
N ARG A 7 2.76 14.29 -5.21
CA ARG A 7 3.91 14.03 -6.10
C ARG A 7 5.29 14.22 -5.46
N VAL A 8 5.38 14.89 -4.30
CA VAL A 8 6.67 15.16 -3.63
C VAL A 8 6.89 14.28 -2.40
N MET A 9 5.96 13.36 -2.12
CA MET A 9 6.14 12.36 -1.07
C MET A 9 6.83 11.13 -1.63
N ASN A 10 7.89 10.70 -0.95
CA ASN A 10 8.56 9.44 -1.26
C ASN A 10 8.02 8.31 -0.36
N SER A 11 8.31 7.08 -0.79
CA SER A 11 8.05 5.88 -0.01
C SER A 11 8.79 5.87 1.32
N ARG A 12 8.22 5.15 2.28
CA ARG A 12 8.69 5.09 3.68
C ARG A 12 9.16 3.69 4.05
N LEU A 13 10.18 3.22 3.36
CA LEU A 13 10.78 1.89 3.60
C LEU A 13 11.81 1.87 4.75
N GLU A 14 12.28 3.05 5.19
CA GLU A 14 13.38 3.19 6.15
C GLU A 14 12.98 3.09 7.63
N PHE A 15 11.68 3.13 7.96
CA PHE A 15 11.24 3.08 9.37
C PHE A 15 11.36 1.67 9.96
N ASN A 16 12.55 1.38 10.49
CA ASN A 16 12.88 0.16 11.21
C ASN A 16 12.96 0.49 12.71
N ASN A 17 11.81 0.77 13.36
CA ASN A 17 11.81 1.08 14.80
C ASN A 17 10.74 0.36 15.61
N ASP A 18 10.41 -0.88 15.23
CA ASP A 18 9.70 -1.81 16.09
C ASP A 18 10.57 -3.05 16.28
N ASN A 19 11.22 -3.17 17.45
CA ASN A 19 11.91 -4.38 17.94
C ASN A 19 10.94 -5.56 18.20
N ARG A 20 9.82 -5.62 17.48
CA ARG A 20 8.77 -6.63 17.58
C ARG A 20 8.80 -7.52 16.34
N LYS A 21 8.58 -8.82 16.56
CA LYS A 21 8.44 -9.81 15.49
C LYS A 21 7.40 -9.33 14.47
N LEU A 22 7.88 -8.98 13.28
CA LEU A 22 7.03 -8.53 12.16
C LEU A 22 6.04 -9.65 11.80
N ARG A 23 4.78 -9.27 11.55
CA ARG A 23 3.81 -10.20 10.99
C ARG A 23 4.19 -10.50 9.54
N ILE A 24 3.89 -11.71 9.07
CA ILE A 24 4.17 -12.13 7.69
C ILE A 24 3.60 -11.11 6.68
N THR A 25 2.38 -10.63 6.90
CA THR A 25 1.74 -9.60 6.07
C THR A 25 2.59 -8.34 5.93
N GLU A 26 3.26 -7.91 7.01
CA GLU A 26 4.08 -6.71 7.01
C GLU A 26 5.34 -6.90 6.17
N SER A 27 6.04 -8.02 6.37
CA SER A 27 7.25 -8.35 5.60
C SER A 27 6.96 -8.50 4.11
N VAL A 28 5.86 -9.15 3.75
CA VAL A 28 5.46 -9.34 2.34
C VAL A 28 5.04 -8.02 1.70
N CYS A 29 4.22 -7.21 2.38
CA CYS A 29 3.80 -5.91 1.84
C CYS A 29 4.96 -4.94 1.69
N ARG A 30 5.92 -4.92 2.62
CA ARG A 30 7.16 -4.13 2.48
C ARG A 30 7.96 -4.55 1.26
N GLY A 31 8.21 -5.85 1.12
CA GLY A 31 8.95 -6.39 -0.03
C GLY A 31 8.25 -6.11 -1.36
N ALA A 32 6.91 -6.14 -1.38
CA ALA A 32 6.14 -5.79 -2.58
C ALA A 32 6.33 -4.32 -2.99
N VAL A 33 6.32 -3.38 -2.03
CA VAL A 33 6.57 -1.96 -2.30
C VAL A 33 8.00 -1.72 -2.76
N GLU A 34 8.98 -2.30 -2.06
CA GLU A 34 10.39 -2.22 -2.44
C GLU A 34 10.67 -2.78 -3.84
N THR A 35 10.03 -3.90 -4.19
CA THR A 35 10.17 -4.50 -5.52
C THR A 35 9.50 -3.65 -6.59
N ALA A 36 8.33 -3.06 -6.30
CA ALA A 36 7.66 -2.17 -7.22
C ALA A 36 8.51 -0.94 -7.54
N GLU A 37 9.14 -0.33 -6.53
CA GLU A 37 10.06 0.80 -6.72
C GLU A 37 11.31 0.42 -7.51
N LYS A 38 11.94 -0.71 -7.19
CA LYS A 38 13.14 -1.19 -7.91
C LYS A 38 12.89 -1.50 -9.37
N LEU A 39 11.66 -1.83 -9.74
CA LEU A 39 11.26 -2.18 -11.10
C LEU A 39 10.49 -1.06 -11.81
N ASP A 40 10.38 0.12 -11.19
CA ASP A 40 9.57 1.25 -11.68
C ASP A 40 8.13 0.83 -12.04
N ALA A 41 7.56 -0.10 -11.27
CA ALA A 41 6.24 -0.64 -11.51
C ALA A 41 5.17 0.42 -11.17
N PRO A 42 4.29 0.81 -12.11
CA PRO A 42 3.31 1.87 -11.86
C PRO A 42 2.10 1.42 -11.02
N LEU A 43 1.95 0.11 -10.80
CA LEU A 43 0.76 -0.48 -10.19
C LEU A 43 1.10 -1.68 -9.29
N ILE A 44 0.47 -1.73 -8.11
CA ILE A 44 0.49 -2.88 -7.20
C ILE A 44 -0.93 -3.42 -7.09
N VAL A 45 -1.15 -4.65 -7.54
CA VAL A 45 -2.46 -5.32 -7.46
C VAL A 45 -2.56 -6.12 -6.15
N VAL A 46 -3.63 -5.92 -5.40
CA VAL A 46 -3.84 -6.54 -4.09
C VAL A 46 -5.20 -7.23 -4.04
N ALA A 47 -5.21 -8.55 -3.93
CA ALA A 47 -6.42 -9.30 -3.59
C ALA A 47 -6.71 -9.17 -2.09
N THR A 48 -7.90 -8.70 -1.73
CA THR A 48 -8.27 -8.49 -0.32
C THR A 48 -9.75 -8.73 -0.06
N GLN A 49 -10.08 -9.40 1.05
CA GLN A 49 -11.47 -9.60 1.45
C GLN A 49 -11.96 -8.52 2.43
N GLY A 50 -11.10 -8.10 3.36
CA GLY A 50 -11.43 -7.11 4.41
C GLY A 50 -10.59 -5.83 4.36
N GLY A 51 -9.83 -5.61 3.29
CA GLY A 51 -9.06 -4.38 3.05
C GLY A 51 -7.75 -4.25 3.83
N LYS A 52 -7.46 -5.18 4.77
CA LYS A 52 -6.25 -5.14 5.60
C LYS A 52 -4.97 -5.17 4.77
N SER A 53 -4.91 -6.00 3.72
CA SER A 53 -3.75 -6.13 2.84
C SER A 53 -3.47 -4.84 2.06
N ALA A 54 -4.52 -4.23 1.48
CA ALA A 54 -4.38 -2.96 0.76
C ALA A 54 -3.90 -1.83 1.69
N ARG A 55 -4.42 -1.79 2.92
CA ARG A 55 -3.95 -0.84 3.95
C ARG A 55 -2.51 -1.11 4.42
N ALA A 56 -2.10 -2.38 4.48
CA ALA A 56 -0.74 -2.75 4.84
C ALA A 56 0.27 -2.31 3.77
N VAL A 57 -0.05 -2.48 2.47
CA VAL A 57 0.75 -1.91 1.38
C VAL A 57 0.77 -0.39 1.48
N ARG A 58 -0.39 0.24 1.69
CA ARG A 58 -0.49 1.69 1.77
C ARG A 58 0.33 2.30 2.90
N LYS A 59 0.58 1.59 3.99
CA LYS A 59 1.41 2.05 5.13
C LYS A 59 2.78 2.60 4.68
N TYR A 60 3.33 2.04 3.61
CA TYR A 60 4.66 2.38 3.10
C TYR A 60 4.68 3.54 2.11
N PHE A 61 3.54 4.17 1.81
CA PHE A 61 3.45 5.27 0.85
C PHE A 61 4.11 4.94 -0.51
N PRO A 62 3.76 3.82 -1.17
CA PRO A 62 4.31 3.52 -2.49
C PRO A 62 3.96 4.61 -3.49
N ASP A 63 4.86 4.85 -4.44
CA ASP A 63 4.61 5.73 -5.60
C ASP A 63 3.63 5.07 -6.58
N ALA A 64 3.67 3.75 -6.67
CA ALA A 64 2.74 2.93 -7.44
C ALA A 64 1.30 3.03 -6.93
N THR A 65 0.34 3.07 -7.85
CA THR A 65 -1.09 3.03 -7.49
C THR A 65 -1.46 1.64 -6.97
N ILE A 66 -2.30 1.56 -5.93
CA ILE A 66 -2.76 0.29 -5.36
C ILE A 66 -4.11 -0.06 -5.95
N LEU A 67 -4.22 -1.16 -6.70
CA LEU A 67 -5.50 -1.71 -7.18
C LEU A 67 -5.99 -2.80 -6.22
N ALA A 68 -7.03 -2.53 -5.46
CA ALA A 68 -7.57 -3.45 -4.46
C ALA A 68 -8.75 -4.25 -5.02
N LEU A 69 -8.52 -5.53 -5.33
CA LEU A 69 -9.54 -6.45 -5.79
C LEU A 69 -10.25 -7.07 -4.59
N THR A 70 -11.56 -6.86 -4.49
CA THR A 70 -12.39 -7.43 -3.42
C THR A 70 -13.75 -7.86 -3.95
N THR A 71 -14.31 -8.93 -3.39
CA THR A 71 -15.68 -9.38 -3.65
C THR A 71 -16.69 -8.78 -2.66
N ASN A 72 -16.22 -7.94 -1.73
CA ASN A 72 -17.04 -7.35 -0.69
C ASN A 72 -17.26 -5.86 -0.97
N GLU A 73 -18.46 -5.51 -1.40
CA GLU A 73 -18.89 -4.13 -1.69
C GLU A 73 -18.62 -3.17 -0.53
N LYS A 74 -18.87 -3.60 0.71
CA LYS A 74 -18.60 -2.76 1.90
C LYS A 74 -17.12 -2.45 2.04
N THR A 75 -16.26 -3.42 1.75
CA THR A 75 -14.81 -3.23 1.79
C THR A 75 -14.33 -2.34 0.65
N ALA A 76 -14.88 -2.50 -0.56
CA ALA A 76 -14.60 -1.61 -1.69
C ALA A 76 -14.89 -0.15 -1.30
N HIS A 77 -16.09 0.14 -0.80
CA HIS A 77 -16.46 1.48 -0.33
C HIS A 77 -15.56 2.00 0.81
N GLN A 78 -15.17 1.14 1.75
CA GLN A 78 -14.26 1.52 2.84
C GLN A 78 -12.84 1.81 2.39
N LEU A 79 -12.39 1.24 1.27
CA LEU A 79 -11.04 1.43 0.74
C LEU A 79 -10.90 2.74 -0.03
N VAL A 80 -12.00 3.33 -0.54
CA VAL A 80 -11.99 4.65 -1.19
C VAL A 80 -11.42 5.75 -0.28
N LEU A 81 -11.55 5.61 1.05
CA LEU A 81 -10.95 6.53 2.03
C LEU A 81 -9.45 6.31 2.25
N SER A 82 -8.89 5.21 1.75
CA SER A 82 -7.47 4.90 1.85
C SER A 82 -6.75 5.55 0.67
N LYS A 83 -5.85 6.49 0.96
CA LYS A 83 -5.14 7.25 -0.07
C LYS A 83 -4.45 6.34 -1.10
N GLY A 84 -4.57 6.64 -2.39
CA GLY A 84 -3.85 5.92 -3.45
C GLY A 84 -4.30 4.46 -3.66
N VAL A 85 -5.43 4.08 -3.06
CA VAL A 85 -6.10 2.79 -3.30
C VAL A 85 -7.28 3.03 -4.22
N VAL A 86 -7.38 2.21 -5.26
CA VAL A 86 -8.47 2.15 -6.25
C VAL A 86 -9.14 0.79 -6.14
#